data_AF-A0AAU8MX31-F1
#
_entry.id   AF-A0AAU8MX31-F1
#
_cell.length_a   1.000
_cell.length_b   1.000
_cell.length_c   1.000
_cell.angle_alpha   90.00
_cell.angle_beta   90.00
_cell.angle_gamma   90.00
#
_symmetry.space_group_name_H-M   'P 1'
#
loop_
_entity.id
_entity.type
_entity.pdbx_description
1 polymer ?
#
loop_
_entity_poly.entity_id
_entity_poly.type
_entity_poly.pdbx_seq_one_letter_code
_entity_poly.pdbx_strand_id
1 'polypeptide(L)'
;MTRRPDTAIRLWEGQIAASLVGRLRAHGHPFALADPAALSRPGAILSLPASGALPPGTGERALLALIGELAGLLARRRAFAAGAGRPAAPRGERALRVGLTGGIGTGKSTVARLLAEHGAGVVDADAIAREVLAPGGEGLAEAAAAFGGGILAADGSLDRAALAGRVFGDSAARARLDAITLPRIAELAAYRLESVPAGGVAVYDVPLLAESGIADLFDCVIVVEAPLEARLARLALRGMDEADALRRIAAQADDAERRRLADIVLPNDRGEQDLIDAVARLWEDRVRPALS
;
A
#
# COMPACT_ATOMS: atom_id res chain seq x y z
N MET A 1 6.70 32.32 22.92
CA MET A 1 5.56 31.54 22.42
C MET A 1 5.59 31.57 20.90
N THR A 2 6.32 30.64 20.30
CA THR A 2 6.49 30.51 18.85
C THR A 2 5.30 29.73 18.27
N ARG A 3 4.59 30.32 17.31
CA ARG A 3 3.50 29.67 16.56
C ARG A 3 4.02 28.39 15.90
N ARG A 4 3.28 27.29 16.06
CA ARG A 4 3.54 26.01 15.38
C ARG A 4 3.25 26.18 13.87
N PRO A 5 4.06 25.63 12.96
CA PRO A 5 3.77 25.69 11.53
C PRO A 5 2.57 24.78 11.19
N ASP A 6 1.66 25.30 10.35
CA ASP A 6 0.35 24.71 10.04
C ASP A 6 0.37 23.48 9.10
N THR A 7 1.54 22.90 8.80
CA THR A 7 1.63 21.63 8.06
C THR A 7 2.97 20.96 8.35
N ALA A 8 2.96 20.03 9.31
CA ALA A 8 4.14 19.29 9.75
C ALA A 8 3.91 17.79 9.50
N ILE A 9 4.82 17.16 8.76
CA ILE A 9 4.84 15.70 8.62
C ILE A 9 5.64 15.18 9.82
N ARG A 10 4.96 14.57 10.78
CA ARG A 10 5.60 13.90 11.92
C ARG A 10 6.06 12.53 11.48
N LEU A 11 7.37 12.33 11.48
CA LEU A 11 7.90 10.99 11.36
C LEU A 11 7.63 10.22 12.68
N TRP A 12 7.33 8.94 12.58
CA TRP A 12 7.14 8.01 13.69
C TRP A 12 8.48 7.65 14.35
N GLU A 13 8.44 7.18 15.61
CA GLU A 13 9.64 6.62 16.25
C GLU A 13 10.19 5.45 15.43
N GLY A 14 11.40 5.58 14.89
CA GLY A 14 12.09 4.58 14.07
C GLY A 14 12.34 4.99 12.61
N GLN A 15 11.74 6.09 12.14
CA GLN A 15 11.95 6.59 10.78
C GLN A 15 13.28 7.37 10.64
N ILE A 16 14.15 6.96 9.69
CA ILE A 16 15.44 7.61 9.45
C ILE A 16 15.26 8.80 8.50
N ALA A 17 15.13 10.00 9.08
CA ALA A 17 14.94 11.27 8.38
C ALA A 17 16.07 11.62 7.39
N ALA A 18 17.28 11.13 7.61
CA ALA A 18 18.46 11.44 6.81
C ALA A 18 18.39 10.94 5.37
N SER A 19 17.80 9.75 5.18
CA SER A 19 17.73 9.06 3.89
C SER A 19 16.77 9.79 2.94
N LEU A 20 15.60 10.17 3.44
CA LEU A 20 14.55 10.86 2.68
C LEU A 20 14.92 12.32 2.37
N VAL A 21 15.43 13.06 3.36
CA VAL A 21 15.77 14.48 3.19
C VAL A 21 17.01 14.69 2.33
N GLY A 22 18.02 13.81 2.46
CA GLY A 22 19.20 13.83 1.60
C GLY A 22 18.85 13.66 0.12
N ARG A 23 17.93 12.72 -0.19
CA ARG A 23 17.45 12.49 -1.56
C ARG A 23 16.62 13.66 -2.10
N LEU A 24 15.72 14.23 -1.29
CA LEU A 24 14.87 15.34 -1.72
C LEU A 24 15.67 16.63 -2.03
N ARG A 25 16.75 16.90 -1.27
CA ARG A 25 17.65 18.05 -1.54
C ARG A 25 18.53 17.84 -2.78
N ALA A 26 19.01 16.63 -3.02
CA ALA A 26 19.80 16.29 -4.21
C ALA A 26 19.01 16.49 -5.52
N HIS A 27 17.68 16.53 -5.45
CA HIS A 27 16.77 16.74 -6.58
C HIS A 27 16.14 18.14 -6.61
N GLY A 28 16.67 19.11 -5.85
CA GLY A 28 16.33 20.53 -6.00
C GLY A 28 15.00 20.96 -5.37
N HIS A 29 14.37 20.12 -4.55
CA HIS A 29 13.14 20.49 -3.86
C HIS A 29 13.42 21.30 -2.57
N PRO A 30 12.60 22.32 -2.26
CA PRO A 30 12.84 23.25 -1.15
C PRO A 30 12.44 22.67 0.22
N PHE A 31 12.54 21.35 0.41
CA PHE A 31 12.24 20.71 1.69
C PHE A 31 13.39 20.94 2.67
N ALA A 32 13.05 21.46 3.84
CA ALA A 32 13.97 21.63 4.96
C ALA A 32 13.48 20.82 6.16
N LEU A 33 14.43 20.21 6.87
CA LEU A 33 14.15 19.69 8.21
C LEU A 33 13.74 20.85 9.11
N ALA A 34 12.69 20.65 9.90
CA ALA A 34 12.30 21.62 10.93
C ALA A 34 13.43 21.81 11.96
N ASP A 35 14.21 20.75 12.20
CA ASP A 35 15.40 20.72 13.05
C ASP A 35 16.50 19.86 12.41
N PRO A 36 17.60 20.45 11.93
CA PRO A 36 18.75 19.71 11.38
C PRO A 36 19.41 18.75 12.40
N ALA A 37 19.29 19.00 13.70
CA ALA A 37 19.87 18.14 14.73
C ALA A 37 19.05 16.85 14.98
N ALA A 38 17.83 16.75 14.43
CA ALA A 38 16.94 15.60 14.60
C ALA A 38 17.24 14.43 13.63
N LEU A 39 18.17 14.59 12.69
CA LEU A 39 18.56 13.59 11.68
C LEU A 39 18.97 12.22 12.26
N SER A 40 19.49 12.23 13.49
CA SER A 40 20.04 11.05 14.17
C SER A 40 19.10 10.48 15.23
N ARG A 41 17.85 10.97 15.32
CA ARG A 41 16.87 10.57 16.34
C ARG A 41 15.56 10.09 15.70
N PRO A 42 14.94 9.03 16.26
CA PRO A 42 13.55 8.67 15.98
C PRO A 42 12.61 9.89 16.08
N GLY A 43 11.69 10.07 15.12
CA GLY A 43 10.61 11.07 15.23
C GLY A 43 10.88 12.49 14.71
N ALA A 44 11.83 12.68 13.78
CA ALA A 44 12.12 14.02 13.24
C ALA A 44 10.94 14.61 12.44
N ILE A 45 10.72 15.92 12.53
CA ILE A 45 9.61 16.59 11.86
C ILE A 45 10.08 17.19 10.54
N LEU A 46 9.43 16.80 9.44
CA LEU A 46 9.55 17.46 8.15
C LEU A 46 8.58 18.64 8.11
N SER A 47 9.10 19.87 8.05
CA SER A 47 8.27 21.06 7.89
C SER A 47 8.03 21.30 6.41
N LEU A 48 6.76 21.32 6.02
CA LEU A 48 6.34 21.95 4.77
C LEU A 48 6.25 23.47 5.01
N PRO A 49 6.45 24.31 3.99
CA PRO A 49 6.13 25.72 4.11
C PRO A 49 4.64 25.91 4.46
N ALA A 50 4.33 26.93 5.25
CA ALA A 50 3.00 27.14 5.84
C ALA A 50 1.86 27.12 4.79
N SER A 51 0.74 26.49 5.15
CA SER A 51 -0.49 26.48 4.35
C SER A 51 -0.94 27.92 4.07
N GLY A 52 -0.94 28.30 2.78
CA GLY A 52 -1.25 29.66 2.32
C GLY A 52 -0.11 30.36 1.55
N ALA A 53 1.14 29.86 1.63
CA ALA A 53 2.25 30.37 0.80
C ALA A 53 2.34 29.71 -0.59
N LEU A 54 1.50 28.71 -0.85
CA LEU A 54 1.51 27.94 -2.08
C LEU A 54 0.17 28.11 -2.83
N PRO A 55 0.19 28.31 -4.16
CA PRO A 55 -1.04 28.46 -4.95
C PRO A 55 -2.01 27.29 -4.78
N PRO A 56 -3.32 27.44 -5.05
CA PRO A 56 -4.28 26.34 -5.05
C PRO A 56 -3.79 25.16 -5.91
N GLY A 57 -3.99 23.93 -5.42
CA GLY A 57 -3.53 22.71 -6.09
C GLY A 57 -2.03 22.40 -5.92
N THR A 58 -1.28 23.15 -5.11
CA THR A 58 0.17 22.89 -4.95
C THR A 58 0.49 21.70 -4.04
N GLY A 59 -0.37 21.37 -3.06
CA GLY A 59 -0.25 20.13 -2.30
C GLY A 59 -0.52 18.89 -3.16
N GLU A 60 -1.54 18.98 -4.03
CA GLU A 60 -1.84 17.98 -5.06
C GLU A 60 -0.71 17.88 -6.09
N ARG A 61 -0.16 19.00 -6.56
CA ARG A 61 1.03 19.02 -7.45
C ARG A 61 2.30 18.54 -6.75
N ALA A 62 2.48 18.77 -5.45
CA ALA A 62 3.64 18.29 -4.70
C ALA A 62 3.53 16.78 -4.42
N LEU A 63 2.33 16.27 -4.16
CA LEU A 63 2.02 14.84 -4.06
C LEU A 63 2.12 14.16 -5.43
N LEU A 64 1.60 14.76 -6.50
CA LEU A 64 1.78 14.31 -7.89
C LEU A 64 3.24 14.48 -8.36
N ALA A 65 4.01 15.41 -7.79
CA ALA A 65 5.45 15.53 -8.05
C ALA A 65 6.26 14.55 -7.22
N LEU A 66 5.82 14.14 -6.02
CA LEU A 66 6.45 13.07 -5.23
C LEU A 66 6.12 11.70 -5.83
N ILE A 67 4.85 11.46 -6.20
CA ILE A 67 4.40 10.32 -7.00
C ILE A 67 5.03 10.38 -8.39
N GLY A 68 5.19 11.57 -8.97
CA GLY A 68 5.81 11.81 -10.28
C GLY A 68 7.33 11.73 -10.28
N GLU A 69 8.01 11.97 -9.16
CA GLU A 69 9.44 11.73 -8.94
C GLU A 69 9.67 10.25 -8.64
N LEU A 70 8.81 9.61 -7.84
CA LEU A 70 8.77 8.15 -7.68
C LEU A 70 8.51 7.47 -9.03
N ALA A 71 7.57 7.98 -9.83
CA ALA A 71 7.29 7.54 -11.19
C ALA A 71 8.34 8.01 -12.22
N GLY A 72 9.06 9.09 -11.96
CA GLY A 72 10.18 9.60 -12.76
C GLY A 72 11.43 8.76 -12.57
N LEU A 73 11.63 8.21 -11.37
CA LEU A 73 12.56 7.13 -11.07
C LEU A 73 12.18 5.86 -11.86
N LEU A 74 10.87 5.57 -12.02
CA LEU A 74 10.34 4.48 -12.86
C LEU A 74 10.49 4.74 -14.37
N ALA A 75 10.37 6.00 -14.82
CA ALA A 75 10.59 6.38 -16.22
C ALA A 75 12.07 6.28 -16.63
N ARG A 76 13.01 6.65 -15.75
CA ARG A 76 14.46 6.48 -15.97
C ARG A 76 14.87 5.01 -16.01
N ARG A 77 14.20 4.14 -15.24
CA ARG A 77 14.36 2.67 -15.31
C ARG A 77 13.75 2.10 -16.60
N ARG A 78 12.64 2.67 -17.11
CA ARG A 78 12.05 2.33 -18.43
C ARG A 78 12.91 2.77 -19.62
N ALA A 79 13.59 3.93 -19.55
CA ALA A 79 14.53 4.36 -20.59
C ALA A 79 15.77 3.44 -20.67
N PHE A 80 16.17 2.84 -19.54
CA PHE A 80 17.20 1.80 -19.50
C PHE A 80 16.68 0.42 -19.95
N ALA A 81 15.39 0.13 -19.72
CA ALA A 81 14.72 -1.11 -20.13
C ALA A 81 14.31 -1.16 -21.61
N ALA A 82 14.50 -0.07 -22.39
CA ALA A 82 14.28 -0.03 -23.83
C ALA A 82 15.29 -0.88 -24.65
N GLY A 83 15.95 -1.86 -24.02
CA GLY A 83 16.88 -2.78 -24.69
C GLY A 83 17.35 -4.01 -23.90
N ALA A 84 17.06 -4.17 -22.60
CA ALA A 84 17.49 -5.36 -21.86
C ALA A 84 16.68 -5.62 -20.57
N GLY A 85 15.66 -6.48 -20.64
CA GLY A 85 15.13 -7.28 -19.51
C GLY A 85 14.47 -6.55 -18.32
N ARG A 86 13.47 -7.18 -17.70
CA ARG A 86 12.95 -6.74 -16.39
C ARG A 86 14.08 -6.82 -15.35
N PRO A 87 14.18 -5.84 -14.44
CA PRO A 87 15.38 -5.65 -13.64
C PRO A 87 15.51 -6.71 -12.53
N ALA A 88 16.74 -7.21 -12.33
CA ALA A 88 17.10 -8.10 -11.23
C ALA A 88 16.81 -7.47 -9.86
N ALA A 89 16.58 -8.32 -8.85
CA ALA A 89 16.42 -7.95 -7.46
C ALA A 89 17.52 -6.97 -6.99
N PRO A 90 17.20 -6.00 -6.11
CA PRO A 90 18.19 -5.08 -5.58
C PRO A 90 19.25 -5.86 -4.78
N ARG A 91 20.51 -5.81 -5.23
CA ARG A 91 21.63 -6.41 -4.52
C ARG A 91 21.88 -5.64 -3.21
N GLY A 92 21.38 -6.15 -2.09
CA GLY A 92 21.84 -5.83 -0.73
C GLY A 92 21.43 -4.49 -0.10
N GLU A 93 20.79 -3.55 -0.82
CA GLU A 93 20.50 -2.21 -0.28
C GLU A 93 19.09 -2.05 0.34
N ARG A 94 18.15 -2.97 0.06
CA ARG A 94 16.81 -3.00 0.65
C ARG A 94 16.20 -4.41 0.59
N ALA A 95 15.09 -4.64 1.29
CA ALA A 95 14.30 -5.87 1.14
C ALA A 95 13.76 -6.04 -0.30
N LEU A 96 13.61 -7.31 -0.73
CA LEU A 96 12.91 -7.65 -1.96
C LEU A 96 11.43 -7.28 -1.80
N ARG A 97 10.90 -6.40 -2.65
CA ARG A 97 9.50 -5.98 -2.58
C ARG A 97 8.64 -6.87 -3.46
N VAL A 98 7.69 -7.55 -2.86
CA VAL A 98 6.77 -8.48 -3.52
C VAL A 98 5.35 -7.93 -3.46
N GLY A 99 4.71 -7.72 -4.61
CA GLY A 99 3.30 -7.39 -4.69
C GLY A 99 2.48 -8.66 -4.69
N LEU A 100 1.57 -8.83 -3.73
CA LEU A 100 0.65 -9.96 -3.68
C LEU A 100 -0.76 -9.48 -4.00
N THR A 101 -1.37 -10.07 -5.03
CA THR A 101 -2.73 -9.71 -5.45
C THR A 101 -3.53 -10.93 -5.88
N GLY A 102 -4.84 -10.76 -6.07
CA GLY A 102 -5.76 -11.82 -6.40
C GLY A 102 -7.21 -11.37 -6.21
N GLY A 103 -8.10 -11.88 -7.06
CA GLY A 103 -9.53 -11.57 -6.99
C GLY A 103 -10.17 -12.05 -5.68
N ILE A 104 -11.37 -11.54 -5.40
CA ILE A 104 -12.15 -12.00 -4.24
C ILE A 104 -12.37 -13.52 -4.31
N GLY A 105 -12.10 -14.23 -3.21
CA GLY A 105 -12.26 -15.69 -3.12
C GLY A 105 -11.09 -16.53 -3.64
N THR A 106 -9.99 -15.93 -4.14
CA THR A 106 -8.84 -16.72 -4.67
C THR A 106 -7.92 -17.30 -3.59
N GLY A 107 -8.02 -16.86 -2.34
CA GLY A 107 -7.18 -17.35 -1.24
C GLY A 107 -5.90 -16.54 -1.00
N LYS A 108 -5.82 -15.31 -1.53
CA LYS A 108 -4.73 -14.35 -1.30
C LYS A 108 -4.28 -14.23 0.16
N SER A 109 -5.22 -14.13 1.10
CA SER A 109 -4.92 -14.05 2.54
C SER A 109 -4.24 -15.30 3.08
N THR A 110 -4.58 -16.48 2.56
CA THR A 110 -3.92 -17.74 2.92
C THR A 110 -2.49 -17.74 2.41
N VAL A 111 -2.26 -17.29 1.17
CA VAL A 111 -0.91 -17.16 0.60
C VAL A 111 -0.07 -16.16 1.38
N ALA A 112 -0.64 -15.01 1.75
CA ALA A 112 0.04 -14.01 2.59
C ALA A 112 0.50 -14.63 3.92
N ARG A 113 -0.38 -15.39 4.61
CA ARG A 113 -0.04 -16.11 5.84
C ARG A 113 1.10 -17.12 5.62
N LEU A 114 1.02 -17.94 4.58
CA LEU A 114 2.04 -18.94 4.29
C LEU A 114 3.40 -18.30 3.97
N LEU A 115 3.43 -17.18 3.23
CA LEU A 115 4.67 -16.43 2.99
C LEU A 115 5.25 -15.84 4.29
N ALA A 116 4.40 -15.39 5.21
CA ALA A 116 4.84 -14.93 6.53
C ALA A 116 5.46 -16.07 7.36
N GLU A 117 4.90 -17.28 7.29
CA GLU A 117 5.46 -18.48 7.94
C GLU A 117 6.85 -18.86 7.42
N HIS A 118 7.16 -18.52 6.16
CA HIS A 118 8.50 -18.64 5.59
C HIS A 118 9.45 -17.47 5.93
N GLY A 119 8.98 -16.47 6.67
CA GLY A 119 9.80 -15.34 7.15
C GLY A 119 9.62 -14.03 6.38
N ALA A 120 8.62 -13.92 5.49
CA ALA A 120 8.32 -12.65 4.83
C ALA A 120 7.67 -11.64 5.80
N GLY A 121 8.07 -10.37 5.71
CA GLY A 121 7.36 -9.27 6.33
C GLY A 121 6.13 -8.91 5.51
N VAL A 122 4.93 -9.26 5.97
CA VAL A 122 3.67 -8.98 5.27
C VAL A 122 3.09 -7.65 5.71
N VAL A 123 2.80 -6.80 4.74
CA VAL A 123 2.17 -5.50 4.88
C VAL A 123 0.78 -5.58 4.25
N ASP A 124 -0.27 -5.61 5.07
CA ASP A 124 -1.67 -5.73 4.62
C ASP A 124 -2.28 -4.35 4.38
N ALA A 125 -2.66 -4.05 3.12
CA ALA A 125 -3.29 -2.79 2.73
C ALA A 125 -4.64 -2.55 3.42
N ASP A 126 -5.45 -3.60 3.61
CA ASP A 126 -6.76 -3.51 4.26
C ASP A 126 -6.61 -3.29 5.77
N ALA A 127 -5.58 -3.88 6.39
CA ALA A 127 -5.24 -3.59 7.78
C ALA A 127 -4.79 -2.14 7.96
N ILE A 128 -3.91 -1.65 7.08
CA ILE A 128 -3.44 -0.24 7.07
C ILE A 128 -4.63 0.72 6.92
N ALA A 129 -5.53 0.47 5.96
CA ALA A 129 -6.70 1.31 5.75
C ALA A 129 -7.60 1.40 7.00
N ARG A 130 -7.72 0.30 7.75
CA ARG A 130 -8.47 0.29 9.02
C ARG A 130 -7.75 1.05 10.13
N GLU A 131 -6.42 0.95 10.19
CA GLU A 131 -5.57 1.59 11.19
C GLU A 131 -5.51 3.11 11.03
N VAL A 132 -5.47 3.60 9.79
CA VAL A 132 -5.50 5.04 9.49
C VAL A 132 -6.74 5.74 10.08
N LEU A 133 -7.83 5.00 10.24
CA LEU A 133 -9.08 5.48 10.83
C LEU A 133 -9.33 4.95 12.26
N ALA A 134 -8.28 4.47 12.94
CA ALA A 134 -8.39 4.03 14.33
C ALA A 134 -8.58 5.21 15.30
N PRO A 135 -9.22 4.99 16.47
CA PRO A 135 -9.37 6.00 17.52
C PRO A 135 -8.02 6.66 17.87
N GLY A 136 -8.01 7.98 17.99
CA GLY A 136 -6.81 8.75 18.33
C GLY A 136 -5.85 9.04 17.16
N GLY A 137 -6.11 8.49 15.97
CA GLY A 137 -5.35 8.78 14.76
C GLY A 137 -5.80 10.05 14.03
N GLU A 138 -4.86 10.71 13.35
CA GLU A 138 -5.15 11.93 12.56
C GLU A 138 -6.15 11.69 11.42
N GLY A 139 -6.12 10.50 10.81
CA GLY A 139 -7.05 10.16 9.72
C GLY A 139 -8.51 10.13 10.19
N LEU A 140 -8.77 9.61 11.39
CA LEU A 140 -10.13 9.61 11.97
C LEU A 140 -10.59 11.03 12.32
N ALA A 141 -9.69 11.86 12.88
CA ALA A 141 -10.02 13.23 13.23
C ALA A 141 -10.38 14.07 12.00
N GLU A 142 -9.62 13.94 10.91
CA GLU A 142 -9.91 14.62 9.65
C GLU A 142 -11.18 14.10 8.98
N ALA A 143 -11.41 12.78 9.01
CA ALA A 143 -12.67 12.22 8.53
C ALA A 143 -13.87 12.76 9.32
N ALA A 144 -13.77 12.85 10.66
CA ALA A 144 -14.83 13.41 11.50
C ALA A 144 -15.08 14.89 11.22
N ALA A 145 -14.03 15.67 10.93
CA ALA A 145 -14.17 17.05 10.51
C ALA A 145 -14.85 17.18 9.13
N ALA A 146 -14.55 16.28 8.19
CA ALA A 146 -15.06 16.32 6.82
C ALA A 146 -16.50 15.80 6.65
N PHE A 147 -16.90 14.81 7.46
CA PHE A 147 -18.19 14.12 7.36
C PHE A 147 -19.10 14.34 8.58
N GLY A 148 -18.62 15.06 9.60
CA GLY A 148 -19.30 15.35 10.84
C GLY A 148 -19.14 14.26 11.90
N GLY A 149 -19.33 14.62 13.17
CA GLY A 149 -19.17 13.71 14.31
C GLY A 149 -20.11 12.50 14.33
N GLY A 150 -21.14 12.47 13.48
CA GLY A 150 -22.04 11.32 13.33
C GLY A 150 -21.40 10.08 12.72
N ILE A 151 -20.13 10.14 12.29
CA ILE A 151 -19.34 8.95 11.92
C ILE A 151 -18.59 8.33 13.10
N LEU A 152 -18.73 8.89 14.31
CA LEU A 152 -18.07 8.41 15.52
C LEU A 152 -19.08 7.67 16.41
N ALA A 153 -18.68 6.51 16.91
CA ALA A 153 -19.37 5.82 17.97
C ALA A 153 -19.16 6.52 19.32
N ALA A 154 -19.94 6.13 20.33
CA ALA A 154 -19.89 6.73 21.67
C ALA A 154 -18.52 6.58 22.36
N ASP A 155 -17.74 5.57 22.00
CA ASP A 155 -16.39 5.33 22.50
C ASP A 155 -15.30 6.09 21.72
N GLY A 156 -15.68 6.92 20.74
CA GLY A 156 -14.77 7.67 19.89
C GLY A 156 -14.18 6.86 18.73
N SER A 157 -14.59 5.61 18.54
CA SER A 157 -14.22 4.80 17.37
C SER A 157 -15.03 5.15 16.13
N LEU A 158 -14.53 4.72 14.96
CA LEU A 158 -15.25 4.91 13.71
C LEU A 158 -16.49 4.01 13.64
N ASP A 159 -17.67 4.62 13.49
CA ASP A 159 -18.85 3.90 13.01
C ASP A 159 -18.74 3.71 11.49
N ARG A 160 -18.31 2.50 11.11
CA ARG A 160 -18.11 2.11 9.70
C ARG A 160 -19.41 2.11 8.91
N ALA A 161 -20.54 1.78 9.55
CA ALA A 161 -21.83 1.77 8.88
C ALA A 161 -22.31 3.20 8.61
N ALA A 162 -22.13 4.10 9.58
CA ALA A 162 -22.41 5.52 9.39
C ALA A 162 -21.52 6.14 8.31
N LEU A 163 -20.20 5.88 8.32
CA LEU A 163 -19.32 6.38 7.27
C LEU A 163 -19.69 5.80 5.90
N ALA A 164 -19.94 4.48 5.82
CA ALA A 164 -20.39 3.85 4.58
C ALA A 164 -21.68 4.48 4.05
N GLY A 165 -22.66 4.76 4.92
CA GLY A 165 -23.89 5.47 4.53
C GLY A 165 -23.67 6.89 4.02
N ARG A 166 -22.54 7.54 4.35
CA ARG A 166 -22.18 8.88 3.84
C ARG A 166 -21.45 8.84 2.50
N VAL A 167 -20.70 7.77 2.22
CA VAL A 167 -19.86 7.67 1.01
C VAL A 167 -20.45 6.77 -0.07
N PHE A 168 -21.32 5.83 0.31
CA PHE A 168 -21.91 4.89 -0.64
C PHE A 168 -22.90 5.60 -1.55
N GLY A 169 -22.68 5.49 -2.87
CA GLY A 169 -23.50 6.17 -3.88
C GLY A 169 -23.16 7.65 -4.11
N ASP A 170 -22.22 8.24 -3.35
CA ASP A 170 -21.74 9.61 -3.55
C ASP A 170 -20.25 9.61 -3.92
N SER A 171 -19.97 9.82 -5.20
CA SER A 171 -18.61 9.87 -5.73
C SER A 171 -17.78 11.02 -5.18
N ALA A 172 -18.39 12.17 -4.86
CA ALA A 172 -17.68 13.33 -4.32
C ALA A 172 -17.33 13.12 -2.84
N ALA A 173 -18.24 12.51 -2.07
CA ALA A 173 -17.96 12.07 -0.71
C ALA A 173 -16.86 11.01 -0.67
N ARG A 174 -16.89 10.03 -1.58
CA ARG A 174 -15.83 9.02 -1.71
C ARG A 174 -14.48 9.66 -2.04
N ALA A 175 -14.41 10.54 -3.03
CA ALA A 175 -13.17 11.25 -3.37
C ALA A 175 -12.62 12.07 -2.20
N ARG A 176 -13.49 12.68 -1.38
CA ARG A 176 -13.08 13.41 -0.18
C ARG A 176 -12.49 12.48 0.88
N LEU A 177 -13.09 11.30 1.11
CA LEU A 177 -12.55 10.31 2.03
C LEU A 177 -11.20 9.76 1.52
N ASP A 178 -11.11 9.50 0.22
CA ASP A 178 -9.90 9.02 -0.43
C ASP A 178 -8.76 10.06 -0.29
N ALA A 179 -9.04 11.35 -0.44
CA ALA A 179 -8.07 12.44 -0.23
C ALA A 179 -7.52 12.50 1.21
N ILE A 180 -8.30 12.07 2.20
CA ILE A 180 -7.89 12.02 3.62
C ILE A 180 -7.09 10.74 3.90
N THR A 181 -7.54 9.61 3.38
CA THR A 181 -7.04 8.29 3.77
C THR A 181 -5.87 7.80 2.91
N LEU A 182 -5.91 8.01 1.59
CA LEU A 182 -4.89 7.46 0.68
C LEU A 182 -3.47 7.95 0.97
N PRO A 183 -3.20 9.24 1.26
CA PRO A 183 -1.85 9.68 1.59
C PRO A 183 -1.29 8.98 2.83
N ARG A 184 -2.13 8.78 3.86
CA ARG A 184 -1.76 8.13 5.12
C ARG A 184 -1.55 6.63 4.95
N ILE A 185 -2.39 5.99 4.15
CA ILE A 185 -2.23 4.58 3.78
C ILE A 185 -0.89 4.39 3.06
N ALA A 186 -0.58 5.25 2.10
CA ALA A 186 0.67 5.18 1.34
C ALA A 186 1.89 5.39 2.25
N GLU A 187 1.85 6.36 3.15
CA GLU A 187 2.93 6.61 4.10
C GLU A 187 3.18 5.43 5.05
N LEU A 188 2.11 4.90 5.67
CA LEU A 188 2.23 3.77 6.59
C LEU A 188 2.67 2.49 5.86
N ALA A 189 2.18 2.27 4.63
CA ALA A 189 2.63 1.15 3.79
C ALA A 189 4.11 1.27 3.44
N ALA A 190 4.56 2.45 2.99
CA ALA A 190 5.97 2.69 2.66
C ALA A 190 6.86 2.46 3.89
N TYR A 191 6.46 2.98 5.05
CA TYR A 191 7.19 2.76 6.31
C TYR A 191 7.32 1.28 6.65
N ARG A 192 6.21 0.52 6.61
CA ARG A 192 6.23 -0.91 6.92
C ARG A 192 7.07 -1.71 5.93
N LEU A 193 6.98 -1.40 4.64
CA LEU A 193 7.80 -2.04 3.61
C LEU A 193 9.29 -1.71 3.79
N GLU A 194 9.65 -0.51 4.24
CA GLU A 194 11.03 -0.13 4.52
C GLU A 194 11.55 -0.66 5.87
N SER A 195 10.66 -0.99 6.81
CA SER A 195 11.04 -1.58 8.08
C SER A 195 11.51 -3.04 7.95
N VAL A 196 11.22 -3.70 6.82
CA VAL A 196 11.76 -5.02 6.51
C VAL A 196 13.26 -4.88 6.20
N PRO A 197 14.16 -5.57 6.94
CA PRO A 197 15.60 -5.44 6.76
C PRO A 197 16.08 -5.77 5.35
N ALA A 198 17.22 -5.19 4.96
CA ALA A 198 17.93 -5.58 3.74
C ALA A 198 18.23 -7.09 3.76
N GLY A 199 18.10 -7.74 2.60
CA GLY A 199 18.18 -9.21 2.50
C GLY A 199 16.93 -9.96 2.95
N GLY A 200 15.89 -9.26 3.42
CA GLY A 200 14.56 -9.82 3.70
C GLY A 200 13.58 -9.71 2.52
N VAL A 201 12.36 -10.21 2.72
CA VAL A 201 11.25 -10.14 1.75
C VAL A 201 10.11 -9.33 2.35
N ALA A 202 9.73 -8.25 1.69
CA ALA A 202 8.60 -7.40 2.05
C ALA A 202 7.43 -7.66 1.11
N VAL A 203 6.37 -8.31 1.59
CA VAL A 203 5.18 -8.60 0.79
C VAL A 203 4.15 -7.52 1.05
N TYR A 204 3.74 -6.79 0.02
CA TYR A 204 2.58 -5.90 0.11
C TYR A 204 1.34 -6.63 -0.38
N ASP A 205 0.44 -6.96 0.54
CA ASP A 205 -0.83 -7.61 0.24
C ASP A 205 -1.88 -6.57 -0.18
N VAL A 206 -2.14 -6.46 -1.49
CA VAL A 206 -3.00 -5.43 -2.07
C VAL A 206 -4.05 -6.05 -3.01
N PRO A 207 -5.36 -5.96 -2.65
CA PRO A 207 -6.44 -6.53 -3.45
C PRO A 207 -6.60 -5.89 -4.84
N LEU A 208 -6.28 -4.59 -4.96
CA LEU A 208 -6.54 -3.78 -6.16
C LEU A 208 -5.25 -3.38 -6.89
N LEU A 209 -4.30 -4.31 -7.02
CA LEU A 209 -3.00 -4.02 -7.65
C LEU A 209 -3.15 -3.68 -9.13
N ALA A 210 -4.05 -4.38 -9.83
CA ALA A 210 -4.25 -4.18 -11.27
C ALA A 210 -4.93 -2.86 -11.59
N GLU A 211 -5.83 -2.44 -10.71
CA GLU A 211 -6.62 -1.23 -10.81
C GLU A 211 -5.82 0.02 -10.40
N SER A 212 -4.80 -0.14 -9.55
CA SER A 212 -4.01 0.98 -9.00
C SER A 212 -2.78 1.37 -9.81
N GLY A 213 -2.35 0.54 -10.78
CA GLY A 213 -1.21 0.87 -11.64
C GLY A 213 0.16 0.89 -10.93
N ILE A 214 0.23 0.33 -9.72
CA ILE A 214 1.44 0.35 -8.88
C ILE A 214 2.35 -0.88 -9.06
N ALA A 215 2.06 -1.74 -10.03
CA ALA A 215 2.81 -3.00 -10.25
C ALA A 215 4.32 -2.78 -10.41
N ASP A 216 4.73 -1.67 -11.04
CA ASP A 216 6.14 -1.33 -11.28
C ASP A 216 6.90 -0.92 -10.00
N LEU A 217 6.22 -0.79 -8.85
CA LEU A 217 6.85 -0.56 -7.55
C LEU A 217 7.45 -1.83 -6.92
N PHE A 218 7.07 -3.00 -7.42
CA PHE A 218 7.51 -4.29 -6.89
C PHE A 218 8.62 -4.89 -7.74
N ASP A 219 9.51 -5.62 -7.08
CA ASP A 219 10.55 -6.41 -7.74
C ASP A 219 9.98 -7.75 -8.26
N CYS A 220 8.85 -8.21 -7.69
CA CYS A 220 8.10 -9.37 -8.13
C CYS A 220 6.60 -9.20 -7.82
N VAL A 221 5.72 -9.55 -8.76
CA VAL A 221 4.27 -9.59 -8.55
C VAL A 221 3.77 -11.03 -8.59
N ILE A 222 3.17 -11.47 -7.47
CA ILE A 222 2.48 -12.75 -7.33
C ILE A 222 0.98 -12.52 -7.47
N VAL A 223 0.36 -13.18 -8.44
CA VAL A 223 -1.10 -13.20 -8.61
C VAL A 223 -1.64 -14.56 -8.18
N VAL A 224 -2.56 -14.55 -7.21
CA VAL A 224 -3.28 -15.74 -6.76
C VAL A 224 -4.57 -15.88 -7.56
N GLU A 225 -4.70 -16.99 -8.29
CA GLU A 225 -5.85 -17.29 -9.14
C GLU A 225 -6.60 -18.51 -8.62
N ALA A 226 -7.90 -18.58 -8.87
CA ALA A 226 -8.72 -19.75 -8.59
C ALA A 226 -9.91 -19.82 -9.56
N PRO A 227 -10.38 -21.02 -9.95
CA PRO A 227 -11.59 -21.19 -10.74
C PRO A 227 -12.80 -20.50 -10.11
N LEU A 228 -13.74 -20.03 -10.93
CA LEU A 228 -14.93 -19.30 -10.47
C LEU A 228 -15.72 -20.14 -9.45
N GLU A 229 -15.88 -21.43 -9.72
CA GLU A 229 -16.61 -22.38 -8.88
C GLU A 229 -15.98 -22.47 -7.48
N ALA A 230 -14.64 -22.53 -7.42
CA ALA A 230 -13.91 -22.56 -6.15
C ALA A 230 -14.04 -21.23 -5.39
N ARG A 231 -14.04 -20.09 -6.10
CA ARG A 231 -14.24 -18.76 -5.50
C ARG A 231 -15.64 -18.65 -4.91
N LEU A 232 -16.67 -19.04 -5.65
CA LEU A 232 -18.07 -19.02 -5.20
C LEU A 232 -18.27 -19.91 -3.98
N ALA A 233 -17.76 -21.15 -4.00
CA ALA A 233 -17.84 -22.06 -2.86
C ALA A 233 -17.20 -21.45 -1.59
N ARG A 234 -16.03 -20.84 -1.72
CA ARG A 234 -15.34 -20.17 -0.59
C ARG A 234 -16.09 -18.94 -0.08
N LEU A 235 -16.73 -18.18 -0.97
CA LEU A 235 -17.50 -17.00 -0.58
C LEU A 235 -18.83 -17.38 0.09
N ALA A 236 -19.47 -18.46 -0.36
CA ALA A 236 -20.65 -19.02 0.29
C ALA A 236 -20.35 -19.46 1.74
N LEU A 237 -19.20 -20.11 1.98
CA LEU A 237 -18.75 -20.46 3.33
C LEU A 237 -18.53 -19.23 4.25
N ARG A 238 -18.38 -18.04 3.66
CA ARG A 238 -18.26 -16.75 4.37
C ARG A 238 -19.61 -16.03 4.50
N GLY A 239 -20.71 -16.69 4.18
CA GLY A 239 -22.07 -16.14 4.27
C GLY A 239 -22.43 -15.17 3.15
N MET A 240 -21.70 -15.17 2.03
CA MET A 240 -22.00 -14.32 0.89
C MET A 240 -22.98 -15.02 -0.07
N ASP A 241 -24.05 -14.31 -0.44
CA ASP A 241 -24.98 -14.73 -1.49
C ASP A 241 -24.28 -14.84 -2.85
N GLU A 242 -24.68 -15.81 -3.67
CA GLU A 242 -24.04 -16.07 -4.96
C GLU A 242 -24.16 -14.87 -5.92
N ALA A 243 -25.33 -14.23 -5.98
CA ALA A 243 -25.51 -13.06 -6.84
C ALA A 243 -24.65 -11.89 -6.35
N ASP A 244 -24.48 -11.72 -5.03
CA ASP A 244 -23.55 -10.73 -4.49
C ASP A 244 -22.09 -11.06 -4.79
N ALA A 245 -21.70 -12.33 -4.67
CA ALA A 245 -20.36 -12.80 -5.02
C ALA A 245 -20.03 -12.52 -6.49
N LEU A 246 -20.92 -12.87 -7.41
CA LEU A 246 -20.77 -12.61 -8.84
C LEU A 246 -20.65 -11.11 -9.15
N ARG A 247 -21.51 -10.27 -8.55
CA ARG A 247 -21.42 -8.80 -8.69
C ARG A 247 -20.06 -8.26 -8.24
N ARG A 248 -19.56 -8.73 -7.09
CA ARG A 248 -18.26 -8.30 -6.57
C ARG A 248 -17.10 -8.79 -7.44
N ILE A 249 -17.15 -10.03 -7.93
CA ILE A 249 -16.14 -10.57 -8.84
C ILE A 249 -16.08 -9.73 -10.13
N ALA A 250 -17.24 -9.42 -10.72
CA ALA A 250 -17.33 -8.65 -11.94
C ALA A 250 -16.94 -7.16 -11.80
N ALA A 251 -16.95 -6.62 -10.57
CA ALA A 251 -16.56 -5.23 -10.30
C ALA A 251 -15.04 -5.03 -10.16
N GLN A 252 -14.26 -6.12 -10.11
CA GLN A 252 -12.79 -6.06 -10.06
C GLN A 252 -12.21 -6.25 -11.47
N ALA A 253 -10.91 -5.99 -11.64
CA ALA A 253 -10.18 -6.38 -12.84
C ALA A 253 -10.42 -7.87 -13.16
N ASP A 254 -10.34 -8.27 -14.42
CA ASP A 254 -10.44 -9.68 -14.80
C ASP A 254 -9.11 -10.43 -14.53
N ASP A 255 -9.14 -11.76 -14.63
CA ASP A 255 -7.94 -12.57 -14.36
C ASP A 255 -6.87 -12.36 -15.43
N ALA A 256 -7.25 -12.00 -16.67
CA ALA A 256 -6.31 -11.71 -17.74
C ALA A 256 -5.56 -10.39 -17.48
N GLU A 257 -6.24 -9.37 -16.96
CA GLU A 257 -5.69 -8.10 -16.51
C GLU A 257 -4.67 -8.30 -15.40
N ARG A 258 -5.01 -9.09 -14.37
CA ARG A 258 -4.06 -9.41 -13.29
C ARG A 258 -2.85 -10.17 -13.82
N ARG A 259 -3.07 -11.17 -14.69
CA ARG A 259 -1.99 -12.00 -15.24
C ARG A 259 -0.98 -11.21 -16.07
N ARG A 260 -1.41 -10.12 -16.73
CA ARG A 260 -0.48 -9.22 -17.44
C ARG A 260 0.54 -8.53 -16.53
N LEU A 261 0.25 -8.44 -15.24
CA LEU A 261 1.13 -7.82 -14.25
C LEU A 261 2.01 -8.85 -13.54
N ALA A 262 1.60 -10.11 -13.54
CA ALA A 262 2.23 -11.20 -12.82
C ALA A 262 3.64 -11.48 -13.32
N ASP A 263 4.59 -11.57 -12.39
CA ASP A 263 5.82 -12.34 -12.60
C ASP A 263 5.61 -13.82 -12.28
N ILE A 264 4.65 -14.09 -11.38
CA ILE A 264 4.31 -15.42 -10.89
C ILE A 264 2.79 -15.52 -10.75
N VAL A 265 2.21 -16.55 -11.35
CA VAL A 265 0.81 -16.94 -11.11
C VAL A 265 0.80 -18.14 -10.19
N LEU A 266 0.10 -18.02 -9.06
CA LEU A 266 -0.09 -19.09 -8.08
C LEU A 266 -1.52 -19.60 -8.15
N PRO A 267 -1.77 -20.78 -8.77
CA PRO A 267 -3.10 -21.36 -8.82
C PRO A 267 -3.52 -21.93 -7.46
N ASN A 268 -4.77 -21.72 -7.10
CA ASN A 268 -5.42 -22.27 -5.90
C ASN A 268 -6.71 -23.00 -6.28
N ASP A 269 -6.54 -24.11 -7.00
CA ASP A 269 -7.59 -24.93 -7.62
C ASP A 269 -7.71 -26.35 -7.01
N ARG A 270 -6.69 -26.84 -6.28
CA ARG A 270 -6.62 -28.25 -5.84
C ARG A 270 -6.79 -28.50 -4.34
N GLY A 271 -6.97 -27.44 -3.55
CA GLY A 271 -7.20 -27.54 -2.11
C GLY A 271 -6.07 -26.94 -1.28
N GLU A 272 -6.21 -27.02 0.05
CA GLU A 272 -5.31 -26.31 0.98
C GLU A 272 -3.89 -26.89 0.98
N GLN A 273 -3.74 -28.22 1.00
CA GLN A 273 -2.41 -28.84 1.02
C GLN A 273 -1.61 -28.54 -0.26
N ASP A 274 -2.24 -28.59 -1.42
CA ASP A 274 -1.59 -28.23 -2.69
C ASP A 274 -1.12 -26.77 -2.69
N LEU A 275 -1.91 -25.86 -2.10
CA LEU A 275 -1.53 -24.45 -1.97
C LEU A 275 -0.34 -24.28 -1.02
N ILE A 276 -0.31 -25.00 0.10
CA ILE A 276 0.82 -25.02 1.04
C ILE A 276 2.09 -25.44 0.30
N ASP A 277 2.03 -26.57 -0.41
CA ASP A 277 3.19 -27.10 -1.12
C ASP A 277 3.62 -26.18 -2.27
N ALA A 278 2.65 -25.52 -2.95
CA ALA A 278 2.94 -24.56 -4.00
C ALA A 278 3.62 -23.29 -3.47
N VAL A 279 3.21 -22.78 -2.30
CA VAL A 279 3.89 -21.64 -1.65
C VAL A 279 5.29 -22.03 -1.18
N ALA A 280 5.47 -23.24 -0.63
CA ALA A 280 6.79 -23.73 -0.23
C ALA A 280 7.76 -23.82 -1.42
N ARG A 281 7.32 -24.39 -2.55
CA ARG A 281 8.11 -24.42 -3.80
C ARG A 281 8.41 -23.03 -4.33
N LEU A 282 7.39 -22.15 -4.36
CA LEU A 282 7.56 -20.76 -4.75
C LEU A 282 8.64 -20.06 -3.91
N TRP A 283 8.63 -20.29 -2.60
CA TRP A 283 9.60 -19.71 -1.69
C TRP A 283 11.03 -20.18 -1.99
N GLU A 284 11.25 -21.49 -2.03
CA GLU A 284 12.59 -22.07 -2.22
C GLU A 284 13.14 -21.86 -3.64
N ASP A 285 12.31 -21.94 -4.67
CA ASP A 285 12.77 -21.95 -6.06
C ASP A 285 12.87 -20.55 -6.67
N ARG A 286 12.12 -19.57 -6.15
CA ARG A 286 11.98 -18.24 -6.78
C ARG A 286 12.26 -17.08 -5.84
N VAL A 287 11.71 -17.09 -4.64
CA VAL A 287 11.81 -15.94 -3.72
C VAL A 287 13.15 -15.92 -3.00
N ARG A 288 13.52 -17.02 -2.34
CA ARG A 288 14.77 -17.13 -1.59
C ARG A 288 16.02 -16.97 -2.47
N PRO A 289 16.11 -17.57 -3.68
CA PRO A 289 17.27 -17.39 -4.54
C PRO A 289 17.44 -15.94 -5.02
N ALA A 290 16.36 -15.16 -5.11
CA ALA A 290 16.42 -13.75 -5.49
C ALA A 290 17.06 -12.84 -4.43
N LEU A 291 17.32 -13.36 -3.22
CA LEU A 291 18.02 -12.65 -2.15
C LEU A 291 19.54 -12.85 -2.17
N SER A 292 20.04 -13.82 -2.97
CA SER A 292 21.46 -14.20 -3.09
C SER A 292 22.12 -13.54 -4.30
#